data_AF-A0A9D6NT13-F1
#
_entry.id   AF-A0A9D6NT13-F1
#
_cell.length_a   1.000
_cell.length_b   1.000
_cell.length_c   1.000
_cell.angle_alpha   90.00
_cell.angle_beta   90.00
_cell.angle_gamma   90.00
#
_symmetry.space_group_name_H-M   'P 1'
#
loop_
_entity.id
_entity.type
_entity.pdbx_description
1 polymer ?
#
loop_
_entity_poly.entity_id
_entity_poly.type
_entity_poly.pdbx_seq_one_letter_code
_entity_poly.pdbx_strand_id
1 'polypeptide(L)'
;MISLNLKRFTADEWLAMISWPNGQSEVLHISGEICKTSDSMQTVITTSAEETFELGRRLSEPIQSQAVFLLEGDLGSGKTTFAKGVAAGLDIDPRDVNSPTFTLVSEHEGRLKLYHVDLYRLDNPQDALDHLGLAEALNEDAVTLIEWAEKLEDLTFEVGYWIRFKWIDETTRQISIEPIGNAPSLPES
;
A
#
# COMPACT_ATOMS: atom_id res chain seq x y z
N MET A 1 11.83 20.55 -6.00
CA MET A 1 11.24 19.52 -5.13
C MET A 1 10.14 20.20 -4.34
N ILE A 2 8.92 19.66 -4.35
CA ILE A 2 7.83 20.16 -3.51
C ILE A 2 8.13 19.69 -2.09
N SER A 3 8.05 20.58 -1.09
CA SER A 3 8.26 20.23 0.31
C SER A 3 6.95 20.42 1.06
N LEU A 4 6.50 19.40 1.78
CA LEU A 4 5.32 19.44 2.63
C LEU A 4 5.74 19.45 4.11
N ASN A 5 5.27 20.44 4.86
CA ASN A 5 5.52 20.52 6.29
C ASN A 5 4.18 20.60 7.05
N LEU A 6 3.89 19.57 7.84
CA LEU A 6 2.66 19.47 8.61
C LEU A 6 2.90 19.97 10.04
N LYS A 7 2.08 20.94 10.46
CA LYS A 7 2.08 21.45 11.83
C LYS A 7 0.70 21.30 12.44
N ARG A 8 0.63 20.57 13.55
CA ARG A 8 -0.61 20.46 14.34
C ARG A 8 -0.94 21.81 14.96
N PHE A 9 -2.16 22.30 14.71
CA PHE A 9 -2.62 23.59 15.22
C PHE A 9 -3.56 23.41 16.42
N THR A 10 -4.55 22.50 16.31
CA THR A 10 -5.44 22.09 17.42
C THR A 10 -5.64 20.55 17.43
N ALA A 11 -6.59 20.04 18.22
CA ALA A 11 -6.87 18.60 18.27
C ALA A 11 -7.30 18.04 16.91
N ASP A 12 -8.14 18.81 16.20
CA ASP A 12 -8.83 18.41 14.96
C ASP A 12 -8.47 19.31 13.76
N GLU A 13 -7.48 20.19 13.91
CA GLU A 13 -7.04 21.10 12.84
C GLU A 13 -5.53 21.02 12.61
N TRP A 14 -5.19 20.89 11.33
CA TRP A 14 -3.83 20.81 10.84
C TRP A 14 -3.55 21.91 9.82
N LEU A 15 -2.32 22.40 9.85
CA LEU A 15 -1.79 23.30 8.83
C LEU A 15 -0.78 22.53 8.00
N ALA A 16 -1.08 22.34 6.72
CA ALA A 16 -0.12 21.88 5.74
C ALA A 16 0.50 23.09 5.06
N MET A 17 1.81 23.25 5.20
CA MET A 17 2.57 24.19 4.39
C MET A 17 3.16 23.46 3.20
N ILE A 18 2.73 23.84 2.01
CA ILE A 18 3.25 23.32 0.75
C ILE A 18 4.21 24.37 0.20
N SER A 19 5.46 23.99 -0.02
CA SER A 19 6.47 24.84 -0.67
C SER A 19 6.76 24.32 -2.07
N TRP A 20 6.55 25.19 -3.04
CA TRP A 20 6.69 24.91 -4.47
C TRP A 20 8.12 25.21 -4.96
N PRO A 21 8.59 24.53 -6.03
CA PRO A 21 9.94 24.76 -6.58
C PRO A 21 10.19 26.19 -7.07
N ASN A 22 9.13 26.95 -7.35
CA ASN A 22 9.19 28.35 -7.76
C ASN A 22 9.32 29.34 -6.58
N GLY A 23 9.45 28.84 -5.34
CA GLY A 23 9.59 29.65 -4.13
C GLY A 23 8.27 30.16 -3.53
N GLN A 24 7.13 29.78 -4.10
CA GLN A 24 5.83 30.06 -3.52
C GLN A 24 5.51 29.05 -2.41
N SER A 25 4.75 29.49 -1.41
CA SER A 25 4.22 28.60 -0.38
C SER A 25 2.73 28.85 -0.19
N GLU A 26 1.99 27.77 0.02
CA GLU A 26 0.56 27.80 0.32
C GLU A 26 0.28 27.10 1.65
N VAL A 27 -0.69 27.62 2.39
CA VAL A 27 -1.11 27.05 3.68
C VAL A 27 -2.51 26.50 3.52
N LEU A 28 -2.65 25.18 3.61
CA LEU A 28 -3.94 24.51 3.59
C LEU A 28 -4.40 24.25 5.02
N HIS A 29 -5.62 24.69 5.32
CA HIS A 29 -6.32 24.32 6.54
C HIS A 29 -6.99 22.97 6.32
N ILE A 30 -6.50 21.95 7.02
CA ILE A 30 -7.06 20.61 6.97
C ILE A 30 -7.88 20.43 8.24
N SER A 31 -9.21 20.40 8.08
CA SER A 31 -10.15 20.08 9.15
C SER A 31 -10.41 18.58 9.18
N GLY A 32 -10.10 17.94 10.30
CA GLY A 32 -10.19 16.50 10.50
C GLY A 32 -8.97 15.96 11.23
N GLU A 33 -9.14 14.85 11.96
CA GLU A 33 -8.02 14.13 12.53
C GLU A 33 -7.14 13.61 11.38
N ILE A 34 -5.98 14.23 11.15
CA ILE A 34 -4.88 13.50 10.50
C ILE A 34 -4.50 12.43 11.51
N CYS A 35 -5.05 11.23 11.32
CA CYS A 35 -4.67 10.03 12.05
C CYS A 35 -3.17 9.84 11.88
N LYS A 36 -2.40 10.32 12.87
CA LYS A 36 -1.10 9.73 13.16
C LYS A 36 -1.37 8.23 13.30
N THR A 37 -0.74 7.44 12.43
CA THR A 37 -0.54 5.98 12.53
C THR A 37 -1.13 5.44 13.83
N SER A 38 -2.35 4.89 13.75
CA SER A 38 -2.93 4.26 14.93
C SER A 38 -1.97 3.13 15.34
N ASP A 39 -1.73 3.01 16.64
CA ASP A 39 -0.79 2.09 17.30
C ASP A 39 -1.24 0.61 17.19
N SER A 40 -1.90 0.25 16.08
CA SER A 40 -2.63 -1.00 15.86
C SER A 40 -1.93 -1.90 14.84
N MET A 41 -0.59 -1.97 14.91
CA MET A 41 0.15 -2.98 14.16
C MET A 41 -0.27 -4.36 14.65
N GLN A 42 -0.93 -5.12 13.79
CA GLN A 42 -1.31 -6.50 14.06
C GLN A 42 -0.25 -7.44 13.48
N THR A 43 -0.04 -8.59 14.12
CA THR A 43 0.88 -9.60 13.62
C THR A 43 0.14 -10.92 13.48
N VAL A 44 0.24 -11.52 12.30
CA VAL A 44 -0.38 -12.80 11.95
C VAL A 44 0.73 -13.79 11.60
N ILE A 45 0.63 -15.02 12.09
CA ILE A 45 1.47 -16.13 11.64
C ILE A 45 0.69 -16.89 10.57
N THR A 46 1.31 -17.07 9.42
CA THR A 46 0.81 -17.96 8.37
C THR A 46 1.79 -19.13 8.24
N THR A 47 1.27 -20.33 8.07
CA THR A 47 2.03 -21.59 8.02
C THR A 47 1.95 -22.25 6.64
N SER A 48 1.30 -21.60 5.68
CA SER A 48 1.15 -22.07 4.31
C SER A 48 0.98 -20.91 3.33
N ALA A 49 1.17 -21.21 2.04
CA ALA A 49 0.89 -20.26 0.96
C ALA A 49 -0.61 -19.95 0.90
N GLU A 50 -1.46 -20.94 1.17
CA GLU A 50 -2.92 -20.83 1.22
C GLU A 50 -3.37 -19.87 2.33
N GLU A 51 -2.76 -19.91 3.52
CA GLU A 51 -3.05 -18.95 4.59
C GLU A 51 -2.58 -17.53 4.25
N THR A 52 -1.43 -17.39 3.60
CA THR A 52 -0.94 -16.08 3.12
C THR A 52 -1.88 -15.50 2.06
N PHE A 53 -2.37 -16.34 1.15
CA PHE A 53 -3.34 -15.96 0.14
C PHE A 53 -4.67 -15.53 0.77
N GLU A 54 -5.19 -16.33 1.70
CA GLU A 54 -6.47 -16.03 2.36
C GLU A 54 -6.41 -14.75 3.20
N LEU A 55 -5.26 -14.46 3.81
CA LEU A 55 -5.03 -13.20 4.50
C LEU A 55 -5.19 -12.00 3.55
N GLY A 56 -4.54 -12.04 2.37
CA GLY A 56 -4.69 -10.98 1.35
C GLY A 56 -6.12 -10.84 0.84
N ARG A 57 -6.84 -11.96 0.67
CA ARG A 57 -8.25 -11.98 0.26
C ARG A 57 -9.14 -11.29 1.28
N ARG A 58 -9.02 -11.67 2.56
CA ARG A 58 -9.82 -11.10 3.65
C ARG A 58 -9.55 -9.61 3.90
N LEU A 59 -8.31 -9.16 3.70
CA LEU A 59 -7.94 -7.75 3.83
C LEU A 59 -8.54 -6.88 2.73
N SER A 60 -8.65 -7.42 1.51
CA SER A 60 -9.10 -6.67 0.35
C SER A 60 -10.61 -6.72 0.12
N GLU A 61 -11.29 -7.79 0.54
CA GLU A 61 -12.75 -7.97 0.40
C GLU A 61 -13.61 -6.78 0.88
N PRO A 62 -13.35 -6.13 2.04
CA PRO A 62 -14.17 -4.99 2.49
C PRO A 62 -13.85 -3.66 1.79
N ILE A 63 -12.78 -3.56 1.00
CA ILE A 63 -12.35 -2.31 0.38
C ILE A 63 -13.34 -1.93 -0.72
N GLN A 64 -13.96 -0.75 -0.67
CA GLN A 64 -14.97 -0.33 -1.66
C GLN A 64 -14.52 0.79 -2.60
N SER A 65 -13.36 1.36 -2.35
CA SER A 65 -12.81 2.51 -3.06
C SER A 65 -11.29 2.43 -3.06
N GLN A 66 -10.65 3.51 -3.48
CA GLN A 66 -9.21 3.68 -3.43
C GLN A 66 -8.56 3.17 -2.13
N ALA A 67 -7.54 2.32 -2.27
CA ALA A 67 -6.71 1.86 -1.16
C ALA A 67 -5.33 1.42 -1.66
N VAL A 68 -4.31 1.51 -0.79
CA VAL A 68 -2.96 1.03 -1.09
C VAL A 68 -2.55 -0.17 -0.23
N PHE A 69 -1.85 -1.13 -0.83
CA PHE A 69 -1.14 -2.19 -0.12
C PHE A 69 0.36 -2.05 -0.38
N LEU A 70 1.12 -1.72 0.66
CA LEU A 70 2.56 -1.54 0.61
C LEU A 70 3.23 -2.78 1.17
N LEU A 71 3.81 -3.60 0.29
CA LEU A 71 4.42 -4.88 0.66
C LEU A 71 5.93 -4.75 0.80
N GLU A 72 6.42 -5.06 1.99
CA GLU A 72 7.85 -5.07 2.33
C GLU A 72 8.29 -6.49 2.73
N GLY A 73 9.46 -6.91 2.27
CA GLY A 73 10.12 -8.12 2.76
C GLY A 73 10.97 -8.80 1.70
N ASP A 74 11.71 -9.82 2.12
CA ASP A 74 12.74 -10.46 1.30
C ASP A 74 12.20 -11.19 0.05
N LEU A 75 13.10 -11.52 -0.88
CA LEU A 75 12.77 -12.36 -2.03
C LEU A 75 12.25 -13.73 -1.56
N GLY A 76 11.10 -14.15 -2.09
CA GLY A 76 10.46 -15.42 -1.68
C GLY A 76 9.72 -15.36 -0.34
N SER A 77 9.55 -14.18 0.26
CA SER A 77 8.83 -14.01 1.53
C SER A 77 7.31 -14.26 1.44
N GLY A 78 6.73 -14.30 0.23
CA GLY A 78 5.31 -14.55 0.01
C GLY A 78 4.50 -13.35 -0.48
N LYS A 79 5.15 -12.21 -0.77
CA LYS A 79 4.50 -10.99 -1.30
C LYS A 79 3.56 -11.27 -2.47
N THR A 80 4.02 -11.98 -3.51
CA THR A 80 3.17 -12.29 -4.67
C THR A 80 2.02 -13.25 -4.34
N THR A 81 2.20 -14.17 -3.38
CA THR A 81 1.10 -15.03 -2.90
C THR A 81 0.02 -14.21 -2.21
N PHE A 82 0.43 -13.23 -1.40
CA PHE A 82 -0.50 -12.27 -0.79
C PHE A 82 -1.17 -11.39 -1.85
N ALA A 83 -0.44 -10.93 -2.86
CA ALA A 83 -0.99 -10.12 -3.97
C ALA A 83 -2.07 -10.87 -4.75
N LYS A 84 -1.89 -12.17 -4.99
CA LYS A 84 -2.93 -13.06 -5.54
C LYS A 84 -4.17 -13.13 -4.64
N GLY A 85 -3.96 -13.15 -3.33
CA GLY A 85 -5.04 -13.05 -2.35
C GLY A 85 -5.81 -11.75 -2.48
N VAL A 86 -5.10 -10.62 -2.53
CA VAL A 86 -5.69 -9.29 -2.74
C VAL A 86 -6.53 -9.27 -4.02
N ALA A 87 -5.98 -9.77 -5.13
CA ALA A 87 -6.70 -9.87 -6.39
C ALA A 87 -8.01 -10.67 -6.25
N ALA A 88 -7.98 -11.83 -5.59
CA ALA A 88 -9.20 -12.61 -5.33
C ALA A 88 -10.26 -11.82 -4.54
N GLY A 89 -9.87 -11.04 -3.54
CA GLY A 89 -10.81 -10.22 -2.77
C GLY A 89 -11.36 -9.02 -3.56
N LEU A 90 -10.79 -8.74 -4.73
CA LEU A 90 -11.27 -7.76 -5.71
C LEU A 90 -12.02 -8.43 -6.89
N ASP A 91 -12.42 -9.69 -6.77
CA ASP A 91 -13.07 -10.48 -7.84
C ASP A 91 -12.21 -10.65 -9.11
N ILE A 92 -10.88 -10.63 -8.97
CA ILE A 92 -9.92 -10.87 -10.05
C ILE A 92 -9.45 -12.32 -9.97
N ASP A 93 -9.33 -13.02 -11.11
CA ASP A 93 -8.80 -14.37 -11.14
C ASP A 93 -7.31 -14.40 -10.71
N PRO A 94 -6.96 -15.06 -9.59
CA PRO A 94 -5.60 -15.08 -9.09
C PRO A 94 -4.58 -15.76 -10.01
N ARG A 95 -5.05 -16.51 -11.01
CA ARG A 95 -4.21 -17.15 -12.03
C ARG A 95 -3.63 -16.15 -13.01
N ASP A 96 -4.31 -15.01 -13.20
CA ASP A 96 -3.88 -13.94 -14.10
C ASP A 96 -2.90 -12.97 -13.42
N VAL A 97 -2.86 -12.97 -12.09
CA VAL A 97 -1.95 -12.13 -11.30
C VAL A 97 -0.61 -12.81 -11.11
N ASN A 98 0.42 -12.26 -11.74
CA ASN A 98 1.82 -12.69 -11.60
C ASN A 98 2.67 -11.49 -11.20
N SER A 99 3.82 -11.74 -10.58
CA SER A 99 4.73 -10.66 -10.17
C SER A 99 5.18 -9.86 -11.42
N PRO A 100 4.93 -8.54 -11.47
CA PRO A 100 5.25 -7.70 -12.62
C PRO A 100 6.72 -7.27 -12.62
N THR A 101 7.65 -8.07 -12.06
CA THR A 101 9.08 -7.70 -11.92
C THR A 101 9.73 -7.19 -13.23
N PHE A 102 9.24 -7.63 -14.40
CA PHE A 102 9.75 -7.20 -15.71
C PHE A 102 8.94 -6.06 -16.34
N THR A 103 7.63 -6.02 -16.14
CA THR A 103 6.75 -4.96 -16.69
C THR A 103 6.66 -3.76 -15.77
N LEU A 104 7.16 -3.88 -14.53
CA LEU A 104 7.11 -2.96 -13.40
C LEU A 104 5.69 -2.69 -12.88
N VAL A 105 4.72 -2.58 -13.78
CA VAL A 105 3.30 -2.42 -13.48
C VAL A 105 2.50 -3.48 -14.26
N SER A 106 1.42 -3.97 -13.66
CA SER A 106 0.38 -4.74 -14.33
C SER A 106 -0.99 -4.30 -13.83
N GLU A 107 -1.96 -4.31 -14.73
CA GLU A 107 -3.33 -3.86 -14.47
C GLU A 107 -4.28 -5.04 -14.59
N HIS A 108 -5.19 -5.16 -13.64
CA HIS A 108 -6.16 -6.24 -13.60
C HIS A 108 -7.56 -5.69 -13.31
N GLU A 109 -8.53 -6.07 -14.13
CA GLU A 109 -9.92 -5.62 -14.01
C GLU A 109 -10.70 -6.59 -13.11
N GLY A 110 -11.40 -6.03 -12.12
CA GLY A 110 -12.24 -6.75 -11.16
C GLY A 110 -13.40 -5.87 -10.70
N ARG A 111 -13.90 -6.11 -9.47
CA ARG A 111 -14.89 -5.21 -8.85
C ARG A 111 -14.32 -3.82 -8.57
N LEU A 112 -13.01 -3.77 -8.32
CA LEU A 112 -12.15 -2.57 -8.33
C LEU A 112 -10.93 -2.91 -9.17
N LYS A 113 -10.44 -1.95 -9.95
CA LYS A 113 -9.20 -2.11 -10.71
C LYS A 113 -8.03 -2.31 -9.75
N LEU A 114 -7.13 -3.24 -10.07
CA LEU A 114 -5.89 -3.47 -9.35
C LEU A 114 -4.69 -3.06 -10.18
N TYR A 115 -3.92 -2.11 -9.66
CA TYR A 115 -2.55 -1.82 -10.12
C TYR A 115 -1.56 -2.60 -9.26
N HIS A 116 -0.91 -3.61 -9.83
CA HIS A 116 0.16 -4.35 -9.17
C HIS A 116 1.50 -3.85 -9.68
N VAL A 117 2.30 -3.32 -8.76
CA VAL A 117 3.59 -2.67 -8.99
C VAL A 117 4.69 -3.49 -8.30
N ASP A 118 5.84 -3.64 -8.95
CA ASP A 118 7.04 -4.26 -8.35
C ASP A 118 8.26 -3.35 -8.55
N LEU A 119 8.79 -2.82 -7.45
CA LEU A 119 9.92 -1.89 -7.44
C LEU A 119 11.28 -2.59 -7.28
N TYR A 120 11.34 -3.92 -7.27
CA TYR A 120 12.58 -4.69 -7.01
C TYR A 120 13.75 -4.23 -7.88
N ARG A 121 13.50 -4.00 -9.17
CA ARG A 121 14.53 -3.70 -10.18
C ARG A 121 14.80 -2.22 -10.41
N LEU A 122 14.06 -1.35 -9.73
CA LEU A 122 14.26 0.08 -9.87
C LEU A 122 15.37 0.54 -8.92
N ASP A 123 16.40 1.13 -9.50
CA ASP A 123 17.50 1.78 -8.77
C ASP A 123 17.05 3.13 -8.20
N ASN A 124 16.17 3.83 -8.92
CA ASN A 124 15.51 5.05 -8.48
C ASN A 124 13.98 4.86 -8.50
N PRO A 125 13.37 4.49 -7.36
CA PRO A 125 11.93 4.25 -7.26
C PRO A 125 11.11 5.53 -7.47
N GLN A 126 11.70 6.72 -7.29
CA GLN A 126 11.04 7.98 -7.58
C GLN A 126 10.71 8.14 -9.08
N ASP A 127 11.57 7.59 -9.95
CA ASP A 127 11.32 7.60 -11.40
C ASP A 127 10.08 6.77 -11.76
N ALA A 128 9.67 5.80 -10.93
CA ALA A 128 8.43 5.07 -11.15
C ALA A 128 7.19 5.94 -10.94
N LEU A 129 7.20 6.76 -9.87
CA LEU A 129 6.11 7.69 -9.58
C LEU A 129 5.92 8.69 -10.73
N ASP A 130 7.03 9.22 -11.25
CA ASP A 130 7.03 10.29 -12.26
C ASP A 130 6.87 9.80 -13.71
N HIS A 131 7.25 8.55 -14.03
CA HIS A 131 7.34 8.07 -15.42
C HIS A 131 6.63 6.75 -15.73
N LEU A 132 6.21 5.97 -14.73
CA LEU A 132 5.55 4.67 -14.96
C LEU A 132 4.02 4.70 -14.77
N GLY A 133 3.44 5.90 -14.70
CA GLY A 133 1.98 6.03 -14.52
C GLY A 133 1.53 5.76 -13.07
N LEU A 134 2.46 5.65 -12.11
CA LEU A 134 2.12 5.36 -10.72
C LEU A 134 1.36 6.51 -10.08
N ALA A 135 1.70 7.75 -10.42
CA ALA A 135 0.98 8.92 -9.92
C ALA A 135 -0.48 8.88 -10.36
N GLU A 136 -0.75 8.50 -11.61
CA GLU A 136 -2.11 8.34 -12.14
C GLU A 136 -2.82 7.17 -11.46
N ALA A 137 -2.18 6.01 -11.34
CA ALA A 137 -2.74 4.84 -10.64
C ALA A 137 -3.14 5.16 -9.18
N LEU A 138 -2.32 5.95 -8.48
CA LEU A 138 -2.56 6.39 -7.11
C LEU A 138 -3.64 7.47 -6.98
N ASN A 139 -4.09 8.08 -8.09
CA ASN A 139 -5.16 9.09 -8.09
C ASN A 139 -6.50 8.54 -8.61
N GLU A 140 -6.53 7.31 -9.10
CA GLU A 140 -7.74 6.63 -9.53
C GLU A 140 -8.48 5.97 -8.35
N ASP A 141 -9.80 5.80 -8.49
CA ASP A 141 -10.62 5.02 -7.55
C ASP A 141 -10.36 3.52 -7.74
N ALA A 142 -9.15 3.10 -7.39
CA ALA A 142 -8.57 1.79 -7.66
C ALA A 142 -7.72 1.32 -6.48
N VAL A 143 -7.46 0.00 -6.43
CA VAL A 143 -6.51 -0.56 -5.47
C VAL A 143 -5.13 -0.58 -6.08
N THR A 144 -4.14 -0.06 -5.37
CA THR A 144 -2.73 -0.14 -5.77
C THR A 144 -1.96 -1.03 -4.80
N LEU A 145 -1.30 -2.06 -5.30
CA LEU A 145 -0.44 -2.95 -4.53
C LEU A 145 0.99 -2.81 -5.01
N ILE A 146 1.89 -2.45 -4.09
CA ILE A 146 3.28 -2.16 -4.41
C ILE A 146 4.18 -3.14 -3.65
N GLU A 147 4.91 -3.99 -4.38
CA GLU A 147 6.00 -4.79 -3.86
C GLU A 147 7.29 -3.97 -3.76
N TRP A 148 8.08 -4.24 -2.71
CA TRP A 148 9.32 -3.52 -2.40
C TRP A 148 9.04 -2.04 -2.06
N ALA A 149 7.94 -1.81 -1.34
CA ALA A 149 7.46 -0.48 -0.98
C ALA A 149 8.40 0.27 -0.03
N GLU A 150 9.31 -0.42 0.66
CA GLU A 150 10.37 0.19 1.47
C GLU A 150 11.33 1.08 0.67
N LYS A 151 11.33 0.95 -0.66
CA LYS A 151 12.07 1.82 -1.56
C LYS A 151 11.40 3.18 -1.76
N LEU A 152 10.11 3.32 -1.47
CA LEU A 152 9.41 4.59 -1.61
C LEU A 152 9.74 5.47 -0.41
N GLU A 153 10.26 6.68 -0.69
CA GLU A 153 10.50 7.70 0.33
C GLU A 153 9.36 8.71 0.32
N ASP A 154 8.97 9.21 1.50
CA ASP A 154 8.09 10.37 1.68
C ASP A 154 6.69 10.30 1.00
N LEU A 155 6.07 9.12 0.95
CA LEU A 155 4.68 8.99 0.49
C LEU A 155 3.66 8.96 1.64
N THR A 156 2.58 9.72 1.46
CA THR A 156 1.40 9.70 2.33
C THR A 156 0.20 9.21 1.55
N PHE A 157 -0.51 8.22 2.08
CA PHE A 157 -1.74 7.69 1.49
C PHE A 157 -2.91 7.90 2.47
N GLU A 158 -4.12 8.09 1.96
CA GLU A 158 -5.30 8.34 2.80
C GLU A 158 -5.84 7.06 3.45
N VAL A 159 -5.79 5.93 2.73
CA VAL A 159 -6.30 4.63 3.19
C VAL A 159 -5.43 3.51 2.62
N GLY A 160 -5.02 2.57 3.47
CA GLY A 160 -4.28 1.40 3.02
C GLY A 160 -3.64 0.59 4.14
N TYR A 161 -2.66 -0.23 3.78
CA TYR A 161 -1.93 -1.07 4.72
C TYR A 161 -0.46 -1.18 4.35
N TRP A 162 0.41 -1.06 5.36
CA TRP A 162 1.77 -1.59 5.33
C TRP A 162 1.75 -3.07 5.73
N ILE A 163 2.24 -3.93 4.85
CA ILE A 163 2.31 -5.37 5.05
C ILE A 163 3.77 -5.80 5.00
N ARG A 164 4.32 -6.20 6.15
CA ARG A 164 5.72 -6.61 6.28
C ARG A 164 5.83 -8.11 6.47
N PHE A 165 6.56 -8.76 5.58
CA PHE A 165 6.77 -10.20 5.59
C PHE A 165 8.13 -10.52 6.21
N LYS A 166 8.11 -11.33 7.27
CA LYS A 166 9.32 -11.90 7.89
C LYS A 166 9.32 -13.41 7.75
N TRP A 167 10.41 -13.94 7.19
CA TRP A 167 10.63 -15.38 7.09
C TRP A 167 10.91 -15.98 8.48
N ILE A 168 10.21 -17.06 8.83
CA ILE A 168 10.48 -17.85 10.05
C ILE A 168 11.14 -19.18 9.67
N ASP A 169 10.49 -19.94 8.78
CA ASP A 169 10.99 -21.21 8.25
C ASP A 169 10.42 -21.46 6.83
N GLU A 170 10.61 -22.66 6.28
CA GLU A 170 10.22 -23.00 4.91
C GLU A 170 8.76 -22.63 4.58
N THR A 171 7.83 -22.92 5.49
CA THR A 171 6.39 -22.72 5.27
C THR A 171 5.80 -21.57 6.10
N THR A 172 6.52 -21.13 7.14
CA THR A 172 6.00 -20.17 8.11
C THR A 172 6.46 -18.75 7.81
N ARG A 173 5.52 -17.80 7.83
CA ARG A 173 5.77 -16.36 7.74
C ARG A 173 5.13 -15.65 8.92
N GLN A 174 5.83 -14.67 9.46
CA GLN A 174 5.24 -13.64 10.30
C GLN A 174 4.90 -12.45 9.41
N ILE A 175 3.63 -12.07 9.39
CA ILE A 175 3.12 -10.94 8.59
C ILE A 175 2.64 -9.86 9.56
N SER A 176 3.27 -8.70 9.52
CA SER A 176 2.87 -7.53 10.30
C SER A 176 2.04 -6.60 9.41
N ILE A 177 0.89 -6.17 9.91
CA ILE A 177 -0.10 -5.37 9.20
C ILE A 177 -0.29 -4.08 9.98
N GLU A 178 0.05 -2.96 9.35
CA GLU A 178 -0.09 -1.63 9.92
C GLU A 178 -1.07 -0.83 9.05
N PRO A 179 -2.22 -0.41 9.57
CA PRO A 179 -3.19 0.36 8.81
C PRO A 179 -2.67 1.79 8.55
N ILE A 180 -2.99 2.29 7.37
CA ILE A 180 -2.72 3.67 6.94
C ILE A 180 -4.04 4.43 6.94
N GLY A 181 -4.05 5.59 7.60
CA GLY A 181 -5.23 6.44 7.74
C GLY A 181 -6.42 5.70 8.37
N ASN A 182 -7.58 5.75 7.72
CA ASN A 182 -8.84 5.18 8.24
C ASN A 182 -9.11 3.75 7.73
N ALA A 183 -8.06 3.00 7.35
CA ALA A 183 -8.23 1.64 6.86
C ALA A 183 -8.90 0.74 7.91
N PRO A 184 -9.86 -0.12 7.51
CA PRO A 184 -10.55 -0.99 8.46
C PRO A 184 -9.56 -1.93 9.14
N SER A 185 -9.67 -2.10 10.46
CA SER A 185 -8.96 -3.15 11.16
C SER A 185 -9.38 -4.52 10.62
N LEU A 186 -8.48 -5.51 10.65
CA LEU A 186 -8.83 -6.89 10.34
C LEU A 186 -10.07 -7.31 11.14
N PRO A 187 -11.06 -7.99 10.53
CA PRO A 187 -12.14 -8.58 11.29
C PRO A 187 -11.56 -9.63 12.25
N GLU A 188 -11.85 -9.48 13.55
CA GLU A 188 -11.55 -10.51 14.53
C GLU A 188 -12.22 -11.82 14.09
N SER A 189 -11.44 -12.91 14.10
CA SER A 189 -11.88 -14.25 13.67
C SER A 189 -13.05 -14.79 14.47
#